data_AF-A0A1Q3ALP9-F1
#
_entry.id   AF-A0A1Q3ALP9-F1
#
_cell.length_a   1.000
_cell.length_b   1.000
_cell.length_c   1.000
_cell.angle_alpha   90.00
_cell.angle_beta   90.00
_cell.angle_gamma   90.00
#
_symmetry.space_group_name_H-M   'P 1'
#
loop_
_entity.id
_entity.type
_entity.pdbx_description
1 polymer ?
#
loop_
_entity_poly.entity_id
_entity_poly.type
_entity_poly.pdbx_seq_one_letter_code
_entity_poly.pdbx_strand_id
1 'polypeptide(L)'
;MQAFLMWCIISKIEFCYPLLMLHTMVRAFTQKKSVLPFGCILTKIFRYHEVHIEGEIATKLKKEDTYNKSTLNQMGWKKQEGIRTYCPKSDQTQRINREEQEELPPWEAQETGQEVAPSRPRSHARGSTSTLEYDRIVEFMSSQFDALNVRFDSMEASLDDKFKSLHSRLDNLEKDHKTIRTDFETVEDTIYYDLHVTKRHLKRLERKLAESKSIDKCEETYGDESAHDDPPVYKS
;
A
#
# COMPACT_ATOMS: atom_id res chain seq x y z
N MET A 1 10.80 -9.22 -17.68
CA MET A 1 9.44 -9.39 -17.13
C MET A 1 8.94 -10.82 -17.28
N GLN A 2 8.86 -11.38 -18.50
CA GLN A 2 8.43 -12.78 -18.69
C GLN A 2 9.34 -13.80 -18.00
N ALA A 3 10.67 -13.66 -18.10
CA ALA A 3 11.60 -14.58 -17.42
C ALA A 3 11.48 -14.55 -15.88
N PHE A 4 11.27 -13.37 -15.30
CA PHE A 4 11.06 -13.21 -13.86
C PHE A 4 9.74 -13.83 -13.40
N LEU A 5 8.64 -13.59 -14.13
CA LEU A 5 7.35 -14.20 -13.85
C LEU A 5 7.36 -15.73 -14.00
N MET A 6 7.97 -16.26 -15.06
CA MET A 6 8.13 -17.71 -15.24
C MET A 6 8.94 -18.32 -14.10
N TRP A 7 10.01 -17.66 -13.67
CA TRP A 7 10.84 -18.13 -12.58
C TRP A 7 10.11 -18.12 -11.22
N CYS A 8 9.33 -17.08 -10.92
CA CYS A 8 8.48 -17.05 -9.72
C CYS A 8 7.46 -18.20 -9.72
N ILE A 9 6.87 -18.52 -10.88
CA ILE A 9 5.93 -19.65 -11.05
C ILE A 9 6.66 -20.99 -10.85
N ILE A 10 7.84 -21.17 -11.44
CA ILE A 10 8.62 -22.41 -11.35
C ILE A 10 9.14 -22.64 -9.92
N SER A 11 9.53 -21.58 -9.22
CA SER A 11 10.10 -21.66 -7.87
C SER A 11 9.05 -21.69 -6.76
N LYS A 12 7.76 -21.56 -7.10
CA LYS A 12 6.65 -21.47 -6.13
C LYS A 12 6.87 -20.40 -5.04
N ILE A 13 7.53 -19.29 -5.41
CA ILE A 13 7.79 -18.18 -4.49
C ILE A 13 6.52 -17.32 -4.43
N GLU A 14 6.10 -16.95 -3.22
CA GLU A 14 4.97 -16.04 -3.03
C GLU A 14 5.25 -14.69 -3.70
N PHE A 15 4.35 -14.32 -4.60
CA PHE A 15 4.59 -13.20 -5.50
C PHE A 15 3.90 -11.94 -5.00
N CYS A 16 4.67 -10.87 -4.74
CA CYS A 16 4.09 -9.57 -4.42
C CYS A 16 3.58 -8.88 -5.71
N TYR A 17 2.36 -9.20 -6.11
CA TYR A 17 1.68 -8.62 -7.27
C TYR A 17 1.68 -7.08 -7.29
N PRO A 18 1.42 -6.38 -6.16
CA PRO A 18 1.44 -4.93 -6.14
C PRO A 18 2.81 -4.34 -6.51
N LEU A 19 3.90 -4.95 -6.03
CA LEU A 19 5.26 -4.50 -6.30
C LEU A 19 5.63 -4.67 -7.78
N LEU A 20 5.22 -5.79 -8.38
CA LEU A 20 5.43 -6.01 -9.81
C LEU A 20 4.66 -5.00 -10.65
N MET A 21 3.40 -4.77 -10.31
CA MET A 21 2.55 -3.81 -10.99
C MET A 21 3.22 -2.42 -10.93
N LEU A 22 3.65 -1.98 -9.75
CA LEU A 22 4.34 -0.71 -9.56
C LEU A 22 5.63 -0.60 -10.38
N HIS A 23 6.49 -1.61 -10.34
CA HIS A 23 7.74 -1.63 -11.11
C HIS A 23 7.48 -1.55 -12.63
N THR A 24 6.42 -2.23 -13.11
CA THR A 24 6.03 -2.12 -14.52
C THR A 24 5.44 -0.79 -14.89
N MET A 25 4.69 -0.14 -14.01
CA MET A 25 4.14 1.20 -14.21
C MET A 25 5.25 2.25 -14.29
N VAL A 26 6.22 2.21 -13.37
CA VAL A 26 7.38 3.12 -13.38
C VAL A 26 8.18 3.00 -14.68
N ARG A 27 8.39 1.76 -15.13
CA ARG A 27 9.04 1.49 -16.41
C ARG A 27 8.20 1.96 -17.61
N ALA A 28 6.88 1.80 -17.52
CA ALA A 28 5.97 2.23 -18.59
C ALA A 28 5.93 3.76 -18.72
N PHE A 29 6.02 4.46 -17.60
CA PHE A 29 6.08 5.92 -17.52
C PHE A 29 7.39 6.46 -18.09
N THR A 30 8.53 5.85 -17.76
CA THR A 30 9.86 6.30 -18.20
C THR A 30 10.13 6.07 -19.68
N GLN A 31 9.56 5.03 -20.30
CA GLN A 31 9.89 4.66 -21.68
C GLN A 31 9.05 5.38 -22.76
N LYS A 32 8.14 6.30 -22.43
CA LYS A 32 7.29 7.15 -23.32
C LYS A 32 6.48 6.44 -24.44
N LYS A 33 6.69 5.16 -24.70
CA LYS A 33 6.06 4.36 -25.78
C LYS A 33 5.49 3.03 -25.30
N SER A 34 5.49 2.79 -23.99
CA SER A 34 5.08 1.53 -23.40
C SER A 34 3.61 1.57 -23.00
N VAL A 35 2.85 0.63 -23.56
CA VAL A 35 1.48 0.33 -23.12
C VAL A 35 1.53 -0.02 -21.64
N LEU A 36 0.66 0.59 -20.84
CA LEU A 36 0.56 0.33 -19.41
C LEU A 36 0.07 -1.12 -19.19
N PRO A 37 0.92 -2.04 -18.73
CA PRO A 37 0.48 -3.40 -18.46
C PRO A 37 -0.48 -3.39 -17.26
N PHE A 38 -1.45 -4.32 -17.26
CA PHE A 38 -2.47 -4.45 -16.21
C PHE A 38 -3.41 -3.25 -16.04
N GLY A 39 -3.54 -2.38 -17.04
CA GLY A 39 -4.40 -1.18 -16.99
C GLY A 39 -5.80 -1.44 -16.44
N CYS A 40 -6.50 -2.47 -16.91
CA CYS A 40 -7.84 -2.80 -16.41
C CYS A 40 -7.88 -3.22 -14.93
N ILE A 41 -6.85 -3.90 -14.45
CA ILE A 41 -6.75 -4.32 -13.04
C ILE A 41 -6.49 -3.10 -12.17
N LEU A 42 -5.58 -2.22 -12.61
CA LEU A 42 -5.29 -0.95 -11.95
C LEU A 42 -6.54 -0.08 -11.85
N THR A 43 -7.32 0.06 -12.93
CA THR A 43 -8.59 0.78 -12.92
C THR A 43 -9.58 0.20 -11.91
N LYS A 44 -9.67 -1.14 -11.80
CA LYS A 44 -10.54 -1.79 -10.80
C LYS A 44 -10.09 -1.52 -9.36
N ILE A 45 -8.78 -1.58 -9.09
CA ILE A 45 -8.21 -1.29 -7.77
C ILE A 45 -8.48 0.17 -7.38
N PHE A 46 -8.22 1.11 -8.29
CA PHE A 46 -8.46 2.53 -8.04
C PHE A 46 -9.93 2.83 -7.79
N ARG A 47 -10.86 2.19 -8.53
CA ARG A 47 -12.30 2.30 -8.26
C ARG A 47 -12.69 1.73 -6.90
N TYR A 48 -12.11 0.61 -6.48
CA TYR A 48 -12.35 0.02 -5.16
C TYR A 48 -11.91 0.94 -4.02
N HIS A 49 -10.82 1.69 -4.23
CA HIS A 49 -10.31 2.68 -3.27
C HIS A 49 -10.82 4.11 -3.52
N GLU A 50 -11.87 4.30 -4.31
CA GLU A 50 -12.50 5.60 -4.61
C GLU A 50 -11.54 6.67 -5.19
N VAL A 51 -10.44 6.23 -5.80
CA VAL A 51 -9.49 7.10 -6.49
C VAL A 51 -10.09 7.54 -7.82
N HIS A 52 -10.34 8.84 -7.95
CA HIS A 52 -10.93 9.45 -9.15
C HIS A 52 -9.89 9.55 -10.27
N ILE A 53 -10.08 8.80 -11.36
CA ILE A 53 -9.17 8.73 -12.51
C ILE A 53 -9.57 9.71 -13.63
N GLU A 54 -10.22 10.83 -13.29
CA GLU A 54 -10.82 11.78 -14.27
C GLU A 54 -9.81 12.60 -15.09
N GLY A 55 -8.51 12.43 -14.87
CA GLY A 55 -7.44 13.13 -15.61
C GLY A 55 -6.96 12.45 -16.90
N GLU A 56 -7.60 11.37 -17.35
CA GLU A 56 -7.15 10.64 -18.54
C GLU A 56 -7.40 11.45 -19.82
N ILE A 57 -6.31 11.83 -20.52
CA ILE A 57 -6.40 12.45 -21.84
C ILE A 57 -6.84 11.37 -22.82
N ALA A 58 -8.13 11.33 -23.15
CA ALA A 58 -8.68 10.39 -24.11
C ALA A 58 -7.97 10.52 -25.47
N THR A 59 -7.05 9.60 -25.75
CA THR A 59 -6.46 9.48 -27.08
C THR A 59 -7.52 8.93 -28.02
N LYS A 60 -7.65 9.52 -29.22
CA LYS A 60 -8.58 9.00 -30.24
C LYS A 60 -8.25 7.53 -30.51
N LEU A 61 -9.25 6.65 -30.34
CA LEU A 61 -9.13 5.21 -30.63
C LEU A 61 -8.61 5.02 -32.05
N LYS A 62 -7.62 4.14 -32.21
CA LYS A 62 -7.14 3.79 -33.55
C LYS A 62 -8.01 2.70 -34.15
N LYS A 63 -7.86 2.46 -35.45
CA LYS A 63 -8.63 1.41 -36.15
C LYS A 63 -8.27 0.01 -35.62
N GLU A 64 -7.04 -0.15 -35.12
CA GLU A 64 -6.55 -1.39 -34.53
C GLU A 64 -7.17 -1.69 -33.15
N ASP A 65 -7.67 -0.66 -32.46
CA ASP A 65 -8.35 -0.80 -31.17
C ASP A 65 -9.86 -1.10 -31.31
N THR A 66 -10.36 -1.13 -32.56
CA THR A 66 -11.77 -1.38 -32.86
C THR A 66 -11.95 -2.80 -33.41
N TYR A 67 -12.70 -3.63 -32.69
CA TYR A 67 -13.06 -4.95 -33.21
C TYR A 67 -13.77 -4.87 -34.56
N ASN A 68 -13.36 -5.73 -35.49
CA ASN A 68 -14.04 -5.87 -36.77
C ASN A 68 -15.47 -6.43 -36.55
N LYS A 69 -16.32 -6.27 -37.56
CA LYS A 69 -17.74 -6.67 -37.47
C LYS A 69 -17.91 -8.19 -37.25
N SER A 70 -17.05 -9.01 -37.86
CA SER A 70 -17.12 -10.48 -37.75
C SER A 70 -16.77 -10.98 -36.35
N THR A 71 -15.70 -10.48 -35.75
CA THR A 71 -15.30 -10.83 -34.37
C THR A 71 -16.36 -10.39 -33.35
N LEU A 72 -16.96 -9.20 -33.53
CA LEU A 72 -18.09 -8.77 -32.70
C LEU A 72 -19.29 -9.73 -32.80
N ASN A 73 -19.64 -10.17 -34.01
CA ASN A 73 -20.73 -11.13 -34.22
C ASN A 73 -20.43 -12.51 -33.58
N GLN A 74 -19.17 -12.97 -33.65
CA GLN A 74 -18.72 -14.23 -33.00
C GLN A 74 -18.73 -14.14 -31.47
N MET A 75 -18.49 -12.95 -30.92
CA MET A 75 -18.63 -12.66 -29.50
C MET A 75 -20.09 -12.50 -29.06
N GLY A 76 -21.06 -12.56 -29.97
CA GLY A 76 -22.49 -12.45 -29.64
C GLY A 76 -23.04 -11.02 -29.67
N TRP A 77 -22.26 -10.03 -30.11
CA TRP A 77 -22.74 -8.66 -30.26
C TRP A 77 -23.44 -8.48 -31.60
N LYS A 78 -24.73 -8.11 -31.58
CA LYS A 78 -25.49 -7.76 -32.79
C LYS A 78 -25.82 -6.28 -32.76
N LYS A 79 -25.77 -5.64 -33.93
CA LYS A 79 -26.24 -4.25 -34.09
C LYS A 79 -27.71 -4.28 -34.48
N GLN A 80 -28.59 -3.87 -33.57
CA GLN A 80 -30.01 -3.67 -33.83
C GLN A 80 -30.30 -2.16 -33.75
N GLU A 81 -30.84 -1.58 -34.82
CA GLU A 81 -31.28 -0.17 -34.87
C GLU A 81 -30.23 0.86 -34.38
N GLY A 82 -28.96 0.64 -34.68
CA GLY A 82 -27.89 1.57 -34.29
C GLY A 82 -27.24 1.28 -32.94
N ILE A 83 -27.91 0.50 -32.07
CA ILE A 83 -27.41 0.11 -30.75
C ILE A 83 -26.84 -1.32 -30.83
N ARG A 84 -25.69 -1.56 -30.18
CA ARG A 84 -25.07 -2.90 -30.11
C ARG A 84 -25.56 -3.62 -28.85
N THR A 85 -26.29 -4.71 -29.03
CA THR A 85 -26.86 -5.51 -27.95
C THR A 85 -26.15 -6.86 -27.89
N TYR A 86 -25.77 -7.30 -26.69
CA TYR A 86 -25.15 -8.61 -26.47
C TYR A 86 -26.23 -9.71 -26.42
N CYS A 87 -26.06 -10.76 -27.22
CA CYS A 87 -26.91 -11.94 -27.25
C CYS A 87 -26.11 -13.17 -26.79
N PRO A 88 -26.44 -13.78 -25.64
CA PRO A 88 -25.79 -15.00 -25.14
C PRO A 88 -25.95 -16.20 -26.10
N LYS A 89 -24.94 -17.08 -26.14
CA LYS A 89 -24.87 -18.22 -27.08
C LYS A 89 -25.84 -19.38 -26.78
N SER A 90 -26.63 -19.32 -25.70
CA SER A 90 -27.56 -20.39 -25.29
C SER A 90 -28.76 -20.54 -26.23
N ASP A 91 -29.09 -19.52 -27.00
CA ASP A 91 -30.30 -19.50 -27.84
C ASP A 91 -30.02 -19.96 -29.28
N GLN A 92 -28.90 -20.67 -29.49
CA GLN A 92 -28.32 -20.96 -30.80
C GLN A 92 -28.63 -22.36 -31.33
N THR A 93 -29.85 -22.87 -31.13
CA THR A 93 -30.30 -24.15 -31.72
C THR A 93 -30.61 -24.06 -33.23
N GLN A 94 -30.49 -22.89 -33.85
CA GLN A 94 -30.74 -22.67 -35.29
C GLN A 94 -29.63 -21.87 -35.99
N ARG A 95 -28.34 -22.20 -35.80
CA ARG A 95 -27.25 -21.55 -36.56
C ARG A 95 -26.30 -22.49 -37.30
N ILE A 96 -26.36 -23.80 -37.05
CA ILE A 96 -25.40 -24.74 -37.64
C ILE A 96 -25.60 -24.90 -39.16
N ASN A 97 -26.81 -24.66 -39.70
CA ASN A 97 -27.11 -24.91 -41.12
C ASN A 97 -26.90 -23.74 -42.10
N ARG A 98 -26.33 -22.59 -41.71
CA ARG A 98 -26.24 -21.43 -42.63
C ARG A 98 -24.92 -20.65 -42.65
N GLU A 99 -23.91 -21.03 -41.87
CA GLU A 99 -22.62 -20.30 -41.80
C GLU A 99 -21.39 -21.21 -42.03
N GLU A 100 -21.54 -22.43 -42.56
CA GLU A 100 -20.38 -23.27 -42.98
C GLU A 100 -19.84 -22.92 -44.39
N GLN A 101 -20.45 -21.96 -45.09
CA GLN A 101 -19.91 -21.41 -46.35
C GLN A 101 -19.66 -19.90 -46.23
N GLU A 102 -18.61 -19.51 -45.51
CA GLU A 102 -17.92 -18.26 -45.78
C GLU A 102 -16.48 -18.33 -45.24
N GLU A 103 -15.56 -18.55 -46.18
CA GLU A 103 -14.10 -18.34 -46.14
C GLU A 103 -13.30 -18.92 -44.96
N LEU A 104 -12.78 -20.14 -45.18
CA LEU A 104 -11.48 -20.54 -44.64
C LEU A 104 -10.38 -19.68 -45.30
N PRO A 105 -9.39 -19.16 -44.55
CA PRO A 105 -8.33 -18.33 -45.11
C PRO A 105 -7.41 -19.14 -46.05
N PRO A 106 -6.82 -18.52 -47.10
CA PRO A 106 -6.16 -19.22 -48.22
C PRO A 106 -4.95 -20.12 -47.93
N TRP A 107 -4.47 -20.24 -46.69
CA TRP A 107 -3.25 -20.98 -46.35
C TRP A 107 -3.48 -22.44 -45.92
N GLU A 108 -4.73 -22.89 -45.77
CA GLU A 108 -5.06 -24.28 -45.37
C GLU A 108 -5.28 -25.25 -46.56
N ALA A 109 -5.10 -24.79 -47.81
CA ALA A 109 -5.32 -25.62 -49.01
C ALA A 109 -4.05 -26.30 -49.57
N GLN A 110 -2.91 -26.24 -48.89
CA GLN A 110 -1.62 -26.69 -49.44
C GLN A 110 -1.01 -27.95 -48.80
N GLU A 111 -1.74 -28.66 -47.93
CA GLU A 111 -1.25 -29.90 -47.29
C GLU A 111 -2.17 -31.11 -47.51
N THR A 112 -2.65 -31.32 -48.74
CA THR A 112 -3.18 -32.62 -49.15
C THR A 112 -2.56 -33.05 -50.47
N GLY A 113 -1.46 -33.82 -50.37
CA GLY A 113 -0.94 -34.60 -51.49
C GLY A 113 0.55 -34.90 -51.39
N GLN A 114 0.96 -35.83 -50.51
CA GLN A 114 1.74 -37.02 -50.91
C GLN A 114 2.10 -37.88 -49.70
N GLU A 115 1.46 -39.04 -49.64
CA GLU A 115 1.85 -40.19 -48.85
C GLU A 115 2.94 -40.97 -49.61
N VAL A 116 4.18 -41.00 -49.09
CA VAL A 116 5.17 -42.03 -49.40
C VAL A 116 5.97 -42.35 -48.12
N ALA A 117 6.07 -43.65 -47.83
CA ALA A 117 6.58 -44.29 -46.62
C ALA A 117 8.07 -43.99 -46.26
N PRO A 118 8.53 -44.30 -45.01
CA PRO A 118 9.76 -43.76 -44.45
C PRO A 118 11.00 -44.64 -44.71
N SER A 119 12.15 -44.00 -44.90
CA SER A 119 13.47 -44.64 -44.73
C SER A 119 14.44 -43.70 -44.00
N ARG A 120 14.78 -44.06 -42.76
CA ARG A 120 16.01 -43.64 -42.05
C ARG A 120 17.18 -44.48 -42.62
N PRO A 121 18.47 -44.08 -42.56
CA PRO A 121 19.22 -43.62 -41.36
C PRO A 121 20.12 -42.39 -41.68
N ARG A 122 20.91 -41.72 -40.81
CA ARG A 122 21.64 -42.05 -39.59
C ARG A 122 22.14 -40.74 -38.92
N SER A 123 22.22 -40.79 -37.59
CA SER A 123 23.00 -39.98 -36.63
C SER A 123 23.94 -38.84 -37.08
N HIS A 124 23.76 -37.66 -36.49
CA HIS A 124 24.85 -36.95 -35.80
C HIS A 124 24.34 -36.37 -34.48
N ALA A 125 24.85 -36.92 -33.37
CA ALA A 125 24.72 -36.36 -32.05
C ALA A 125 25.52 -35.05 -31.99
N ARG A 126 24.81 -33.91 -31.88
CA ARG A 126 25.39 -32.63 -31.47
C ARG A 126 24.49 -32.04 -30.39
N GLY A 127 24.51 -32.65 -29.22
CA GLY A 127 23.75 -32.21 -28.05
C GLY A 127 24.63 -32.24 -26.82
N SER A 128 25.44 -31.20 -26.60
CA SER A 128 26.13 -31.00 -25.31
C SER A 128 26.53 -29.54 -25.01
N THR A 129 26.38 -28.58 -25.93
CA THR A 129 26.76 -27.17 -25.67
C THR A 129 25.65 -26.33 -25.06
N SER A 130 24.37 -26.65 -25.30
CA SER A 130 23.23 -25.82 -24.86
C SER A 130 22.97 -25.88 -23.35
N THR A 131 23.14 -27.03 -22.70
CA THR A 131 22.83 -27.21 -21.27
C THR A 131 23.76 -26.38 -20.37
N LEU A 132 25.04 -26.30 -20.72
CA LEU A 132 26.07 -25.61 -19.94
C LEU A 132 25.91 -24.07 -19.95
N GLU A 133 25.35 -23.50 -21.02
CA GLU A 133 25.07 -22.06 -21.11
C GLU A 133 23.85 -21.67 -20.25
N TYR A 134 22.82 -22.53 -20.22
CA TYR A 134 21.67 -22.34 -19.32
C TYR A 134 22.08 -22.44 -17.85
N ASP A 135 22.88 -23.44 -17.48
CA ASP A 135 23.35 -23.62 -16.11
C ASP A 135 24.12 -22.39 -15.60
N ARG A 136 24.99 -21.79 -16.43
CA ARG A 136 25.69 -20.54 -16.08
C ARG A 136 24.75 -19.36 -15.87
N ILE A 137 23.71 -19.23 -16.69
CA ILE A 137 22.73 -18.15 -16.55
C ILE A 137 21.91 -18.35 -15.27
N VAL A 138 21.53 -19.60 -14.96
CA VAL A 138 20.82 -19.93 -13.72
C VAL A 138 21.69 -19.61 -12.51
N GLU A 139 22.95 -20.02 -12.51
CA GLU A 139 23.90 -19.75 -11.41
C GLU A 139 24.16 -18.25 -11.21
N PHE A 140 24.31 -17.50 -12.31
CA PHE A 140 24.43 -16.03 -12.25
C PHE A 140 23.17 -15.38 -11.67
N MET A 141 21.99 -15.85 -12.05
CA MET A 141 20.73 -15.31 -11.53
C MET A 141 20.53 -15.68 -10.05
N SER A 142 20.87 -16.90 -9.65
CA SER A 142 20.83 -17.33 -8.24
C SER A 142 21.74 -16.47 -7.37
N SER A 143 23.00 -16.26 -7.77
CA SER A 143 23.94 -15.44 -6.99
C SER A 143 23.48 -13.98 -6.85
N GLN A 144 22.86 -13.41 -7.89
CA GLN A 144 22.28 -12.07 -7.83
C GLN A 144 21.09 -11.98 -6.87
N PHE A 145 20.31 -13.06 -6.73
CA PHE A 145 19.20 -13.12 -5.78
C PHE A 145 19.68 -13.34 -4.36
N ASP A 146 20.69 -14.18 -4.15
CA ASP A 146 21.33 -14.34 -2.84
C ASP A 146 21.90 -13.00 -2.35
N ALA A 147 22.57 -12.26 -3.24
CA ALA A 147 23.07 -10.92 -2.93
C ALA A 147 21.94 -9.91 -2.64
N LEU A 148 20.78 -10.05 -3.30
CA LEU A 148 19.60 -9.22 -3.04
C LEU A 148 18.98 -9.55 -1.69
N ASN A 149 18.84 -10.84 -1.35
CA ASN A 149 18.31 -11.32 -0.08
C ASN A 149 19.17 -10.83 1.08
N VAL A 150 20.50 -10.95 0.98
CA VAL A 150 21.42 -10.43 2.00
C VAL A 150 21.24 -8.93 2.21
N ARG A 151 20.99 -8.15 1.15
CA ARG A 151 20.70 -6.72 1.29
C ARG A 151 19.35 -6.46 1.95
N PHE A 152 18.34 -7.29 1.70
CA PHE A 152 17.05 -7.19 2.38
C PHE A 152 17.17 -7.54 3.86
N ASP A 153 17.84 -8.64 4.21
CA ASP A 153 18.08 -9.03 5.60
C ASP A 153 18.84 -7.94 6.36
N SER A 154 19.86 -7.36 5.72
CA SER A 154 20.60 -6.22 6.29
C SER A 154 19.72 -4.98 6.46
N MET A 155 18.82 -4.70 5.53
CA MET A 155 17.89 -3.58 5.62
C MET A 155 16.85 -3.80 6.71
N GLU A 156 16.30 -5.00 6.80
CA GLU A 156 15.35 -5.41 7.84
C GLU A 156 15.97 -5.27 9.23
N ALA A 157 17.17 -5.83 9.43
CA ALA A 157 17.91 -5.68 10.68
C ALA A 157 18.18 -4.20 11.02
N SER A 158 18.57 -3.39 10.03
CA SER A 158 18.79 -1.95 10.25
C SER A 158 17.52 -1.20 10.63
N LEU A 159 16.38 -1.56 10.05
CA LEU A 159 15.10 -0.96 10.40
C LEU A 159 14.66 -1.39 11.81
N ASP A 160 14.81 -2.66 12.14
CA ASP A 160 14.46 -3.20 13.46
C ASP A 160 15.27 -2.52 14.58
N ASP A 161 16.58 -2.32 14.38
CA ASP A 161 17.43 -1.59 15.31
C ASP A 161 16.98 -0.12 15.47
N LYS A 162 16.57 0.54 14.38
CA LYS A 162 16.04 1.90 14.43
C LYS A 162 14.70 1.95 15.18
N PHE A 163 13.82 0.97 14.98
CA PHE A 163 12.56 0.89 15.72
C PHE A 163 12.78 0.67 17.21
N LYS A 164 13.71 -0.21 17.60
CA LYS A 164 14.13 -0.39 19.00
C LYS A 164 14.66 0.91 19.61
N SER A 165 15.50 1.64 18.87
CA SER A 165 16.00 2.94 19.30
C SER A 165 14.90 4.00 19.44
N LEU A 166 13.91 4.02 18.54
CA LEU A 166 12.77 4.92 18.65
C LEU A 166 11.90 4.58 19.86
N HIS A 167 11.67 3.30 20.11
CA HIS A 167 10.88 2.85 21.26
C HIS A 167 11.52 3.27 22.58
N SER A 168 12.83 3.07 22.74
CA SER A 168 13.54 3.51 23.95
C SER A 168 13.52 5.03 24.14
N ARG A 169 13.61 5.81 23.05
CA ARG A 169 13.45 7.27 23.10
C ARG A 169 12.04 7.68 23.51
N LEU A 170 11.02 6.98 23.03
CA LEU A 170 9.63 7.23 23.37
C LEU A 170 9.35 6.91 24.85
N ASP A 171 9.86 5.78 25.35
CA ASP A 171 9.73 5.39 26.76
C ASP A 171 10.38 6.40 27.70
N ASN A 172 11.56 6.92 27.32
CA ASN A 172 12.23 7.97 28.10
C ASN A 172 11.42 9.27 28.08
N LEU A 173 10.89 9.67 26.91
CA LEU A 173 10.04 10.87 26.80
C LEU A 173 8.76 10.73 27.63
N GLU A 174 8.15 9.53 27.67
CA GLU A 174 6.98 9.26 28.50
C GLU A 174 7.31 9.40 30.00
N LYS A 175 8.48 8.90 30.43
CA LYS A 175 8.95 9.07 31.82
C LYS A 175 9.20 10.53 32.14
N ASP A 176 9.88 11.26 31.27
CA ASP A 176 10.16 12.69 31.45
C ASP A 176 8.84 13.48 31.56
N HIS A 177 7.85 13.17 30.73
CA HIS A 177 6.54 13.80 30.80
C HIS A 177 5.81 13.53 32.13
N LYS A 178 5.89 12.30 32.65
CA LYS A 178 5.32 11.95 33.97
C LYS A 178 6.03 12.72 35.09
N THR A 179 7.36 12.83 35.05
CA THR A 179 8.15 13.59 36.02
C THR A 179 7.79 15.08 35.99
N ILE A 180 7.72 15.68 34.79
CA ILE A 180 7.31 17.07 34.64
C ILE A 180 5.93 17.30 35.24
N ARG A 181 4.97 16.40 34.97
CA ARG A 181 3.63 16.50 35.54
C ARG A 181 3.65 16.48 37.07
N THR A 182 4.38 15.55 37.68
CA THR A 182 4.50 15.50 39.15
C THR A 182 5.17 16.74 39.71
N ASP A 183 6.21 17.26 39.05
CA ASP A 183 6.88 18.49 39.47
C ASP A 183 5.90 19.68 39.43
N PHE A 184 5.07 19.80 38.39
CA PHE A 184 4.03 20.82 38.32
C PHE A 184 2.99 20.69 39.43
N GLU A 185 2.50 19.48 39.72
CA GLU A 185 1.58 19.23 40.83
C GLU A 185 2.20 19.69 42.17
N THR A 186 3.49 19.40 42.41
CA THR A 186 4.19 19.87 43.63
C THR A 186 4.37 21.39 43.68
N VAL A 187 4.63 22.04 42.54
CA VAL A 187 4.78 23.50 42.46
C VAL A 187 3.43 24.17 42.70
N GLU A 188 2.34 23.63 42.17
CA GLU A 188 0.99 24.13 42.44
C GLU A 188 0.65 24.05 43.94
N ASP A 189 0.95 22.93 44.59
CA ASP A 189 0.72 22.75 46.02
C ASP A 189 1.55 23.72 46.88
N THR A 190 2.82 23.94 46.54
CA THR A 190 3.68 24.88 47.28
C THR A 190 3.21 26.33 47.11
N ILE A 191 2.87 26.73 45.87
CA ILE A 191 2.30 28.06 45.60
C ILE A 191 0.98 28.23 46.35
N TYR A 192 0.10 27.24 46.33
CA TYR A 192 -1.17 27.28 47.05
C TYR A 192 -0.96 27.49 48.55
N TYR A 193 -0.07 26.71 49.17
CA TYR A 193 0.28 26.85 50.58
C TYR A 193 0.84 28.25 50.91
N ASP A 194 1.82 28.73 50.15
CA ASP A 194 2.46 30.03 50.37
C ASP A 194 1.46 31.19 50.21
N LEU A 195 0.56 31.11 49.23
CA LEU A 195 -0.50 32.10 49.02
C LEU A 195 -1.47 32.11 50.21
N HIS A 196 -1.83 30.94 50.74
CA HIS A 196 -2.66 30.83 51.93
C HIS A 196 -1.98 31.41 53.18
N VAL A 197 -0.68 31.14 53.37
CA VAL A 197 0.11 31.68 54.49
C VAL A 197 0.24 33.19 54.39
N THR A 198 0.66 33.71 53.24
CA THR A 198 0.80 35.16 53.00
C THR A 198 -0.53 35.89 53.17
N LYS A 199 -1.65 35.33 52.69
CA LYS A 199 -3.00 35.85 52.93
C LYS A 199 -3.33 35.95 54.42
N ARG A 200 -3.03 34.91 55.22
CA ARG A 200 -3.22 34.94 56.69
C ARG A 200 -2.35 36.01 57.35
N HIS A 201 -1.08 36.13 56.95
CA HIS A 201 -0.18 37.16 57.49
C HIS A 201 -0.66 38.58 57.17
N LEU A 202 -1.10 38.82 55.93
CA LEU A 202 -1.60 40.11 55.48
C LEU A 202 -2.86 40.51 56.28
N LYS A 203 -3.79 39.58 56.48
CA LYS A 203 -4.98 39.77 57.35
C LYS A 203 -4.60 40.12 58.81
N ARG A 204 -3.54 39.51 59.36
CA ARG A 204 -3.06 39.85 60.71
C ARG A 204 -2.46 41.26 60.77
N LEU A 205 -1.72 41.68 59.73
CA LEU A 205 -1.17 43.03 59.63
C LEU A 205 -2.27 44.08 59.47
N GLU A 206 -3.27 43.81 58.64
CA GLU A 206 -4.45 44.66 58.46
C GLU A 206 -5.16 44.92 59.79
N ARG A 207 -5.43 43.87 60.58
CA ARG A 207 -6.02 44.00 61.93
C ARG A 207 -5.17 44.86 62.87
N LYS A 208 -3.86 44.64 62.91
CA LYS A 208 -2.94 45.47 63.72
C LYS A 208 -2.97 46.95 63.30
N LEU A 209 -3.07 47.21 62.00
CA LEU A 209 -3.11 48.57 61.45
C LEU A 209 -4.44 49.28 61.77
N ALA A 210 -5.54 48.53 61.81
CA ALA A 210 -6.84 49.02 62.26
C ALA A 210 -6.85 49.31 63.77
N GLU A 211 -6.26 48.42 64.59
CA GLU A 211 -6.09 48.62 66.04
C GLU A 211 -5.27 49.88 66.36
N SER A 212 -4.21 50.17 65.59
CA SER A 212 -3.43 51.41 65.74
C SER A 212 -4.12 52.66 65.18
N LYS A 213 -5.37 52.58 64.71
CA LYS A 213 -6.16 53.67 64.08
C LYS A 213 -5.47 54.33 62.87
N SER A 214 -4.54 53.62 62.23
CA SER A 214 -3.87 54.09 61.02
C SER A 214 -4.70 53.88 59.75
N ILE A 215 -5.72 53.02 59.80
CA ILE A 215 -6.71 52.81 58.74
C ILE A 215 -8.13 52.77 59.34
N ASP A 216 -9.11 53.23 58.55
CA ASP A 216 -10.48 53.53 59.00
C ASP A 216 -11.45 52.32 58.92
N LYS A 217 -11.11 51.29 58.13
CA LYS A 217 -11.93 50.09 57.92
C LYS A 217 -11.06 48.84 57.73
N CYS A 218 -11.39 47.77 58.45
CA CYS A 218 -10.91 46.41 58.21
C CYS A 218 -12.03 45.64 57.52
N GLU A 219 -11.75 44.97 56.39
CA GLU A 219 -12.78 44.23 55.65
C GLU A 219 -12.83 42.77 56.14
N GLU A 220 -13.88 42.41 56.88
CA GLU A 220 -14.09 41.04 57.38
C GLU A 220 -14.49 40.10 56.23
N THR A 221 -13.48 39.63 55.48
CA THR A 221 -13.70 38.57 54.50
C THR A 221 -13.90 37.22 55.22
N TYR A 222 -15.15 36.76 55.19
CA TYR A 222 -15.80 35.56 55.77
C TYR A 222 -15.17 34.18 55.49
N GLY A 223 -13.84 34.08 55.46
CA GLY A 223 -13.12 32.85 55.12
C GLY A 223 -12.20 32.31 56.22
N ASP A 224 -12.40 32.72 57.47
CA ASP A 224 -11.59 32.30 58.63
C ASP A 224 -12.39 31.40 59.60
N GLU A 225 -13.41 30.69 59.10
CA GLU A 225 -13.90 29.51 59.83
C GLU A 225 -12.91 28.37 59.61
N SER A 226 -12.17 28.10 60.67
CA SER A 226 -11.30 26.94 60.83
C SER A 226 -12.01 25.64 60.42
N ALA A 227 -11.47 24.95 59.43
CA ALA A 227 -11.68 23.52 59.27
C ALA A 227 -10.30 22.84 59.27
N HIS A 228 -10.01 22.22 60.41
CA HIS A 228 -9.08 21.10 60.60
C HIS A 228 -7.57 21.31 60.41
N ASP A 229 -6.87 21.44 61.55
CA ASP A 229 -5.54 20.89 61.78
C ASP A 229 -5.60 19.34 61.73
N ASP A 230 -5.77 18.75 60.55
CA ASP A 230 -5.52 17.32 60.36
C ASP A 230 -4.30 17.13 59.46
N PRO A 231 -3.26 16.38 59.90
CA PRO A 231 -2.08 16.13 59.09
C PRO A 231 -2.44 15.22 57.89
N PRO A 232 -1.70 15.29 56.77
CA PRO A 232 -2.00 14.50 55.59
C PRO A 232 -1.80 13.02 55.92
N VAL A 233 -2.90 12.25 55.91
CA VAL A 233 -2.86 10.79 55.96
C VAL A 233 -2.32 10.30 54.62
N TYR A 234 -1.04 9.93 54.59
CA TYR A 234 -0.48 9.16 53.50
C TYR A 234 -1.16 7.79 53.47
N LYS A 235 -1.92 7.52 52.40
CA LYS A 235 -2.35 6.15 52.05
C LYS A 235 -1.21 5.50 51.26
N SER A 236 -0.60 4.51 51.90
CA SER A 236 0.26 3.48 51.30
C SER A 236 -0.48 2.60 50.32
#